data_AF-A0A5C8QLV2-F1
#
_entry.id   AF-A0A5C8QLV2-F1
#
_cell.length_a   1.000
_cell.length_b   1.000
_cell.length_c   1.000
_cell.angle_alpha   90.00
_cell.angle_beta   90.00
_cell.angle_gamma   90.00
#
_symmetry.space_group_name_H-M   'P 1'
#
loop_
_entity.id
_entity.type
_entity.pdbx_description
1 polymer ?
#
loop_
_entity_poly.entity_id
_entity_poly.type
_entity_poly.pdbx_seq_one_letter_code
_entity_poly.pdbx_strand_id
1 'polypeptide(L)'
;MTTPSRTARTEARQTHGWAGCLAVVAGFVTGVVAWGVGAAPGLRGGFEGERDLSLLYLDGPVIIFGAPALALGVWALVGGVLRARDRMAAVAVLLVLAAVAWGCGEWLEMRTGRFTRGDSW
;
A
#
# COMPACT_ATOMS: atom_id res chain seq x y z
N MET A 1 -39.41 4.24 20.77
CA MET A 1 -37.96 4.49 20.81
C MET A 1 -37.28 3.16 21.13
N THR A 2 -36.98 2.37 20.09
CA THR A 2 -36.46 1.00 20.23
C THR A 2 -34.95 1.03 20.31
N THR A 3 -34.40 0.81 21.50
CA THR A 3 -32.97 0.69 21.73
C THR A 3 -32.44 -0.52 20.95
N PRO A 4 -31.42 -0.38 20.09
CA PRO A 4 -30.89 -1.51 19.35
C PRO A 4 -30.34 -2.56 20.32
N SER A 5 -30.72 -3.82 20.06
CA SER A 5 -30.33 -4.98 20.86
C SER A 5 -28.81 -5.11 20.94
N ARG A 6 -28.32 -5.64 22.07
CA ARG A 6 -26.88 -5.79 22.35
C ARG A 6 -26.17 -6.63 21.26
N THR A 7 -26.90 -7.57 20.67
CA THR A 7 -26.49 -8.44 19.56
C THR A 7 -26.28 -7.69 18.24
N ALA A 8 -27.17 -6.77 17.87
CA ALA A 8 -27.00 -5.95 16.67
C ALA A 8 -25.77 -5.03 16.77
N ARG A 9 -25.42 -4.60 17.99
CA ARG A 9 -24.26 -3.72 18.25
C ARG A 9 -22.93 -4.48 18.20
N THR A 10 -22.92 -5.77 18.52
CA THR A 10 -21.73 -6.63 18.42
C THR A 10 -21.41 -7.02 16.98
N GLU A 11 -22.42 -7.37 16.18
CA GLU A 11 -22.21 -7.72 14.76
C GLU A 11 -21.66 -6.54 13.95
N ALA A 12 -22.21 -5.33 14.12
CA ALA A 12 -21.73 -4.13 13.45
C ALA A 12 -20.29 -3.74 13.84
N ARG A 13 -19.85 -4.09 15.06
CA ARG A 13 -18.46 -3.89 15.50
C ARG A 13 -17.52 -4.93 14.89
N GLN A 14 -18.00 -6.17 14.75
CA GLN A 14 -17.22 -7.29 14.23
C GLN A 14 -16.93 -7.12 12.72
N THR A 15 -17.91 -6.65 11.95
CA THR A 15 -17.75 -6.33 10.51
C THR A 15 -16.76 -5.20 10.28
N HIS A 16 -16.79 -4.16 11.11
CA HIS A 16 -15.83 -3.06 11.09
C HIS A 16 -14.39 -3.51 11.36
N GLY A 17 -14.18 -4.43 12.31
CA GLY A 17 -12.86 -4.96 12.64
C GLY A 17 -12.26 -5.77 11.49
N TRP A 18 -13.07 -6.56 10.79
CA TRP A 18 -12.64 -7.32 9.62
C TRP A 18 -12.27 -6.41 8.45
N ALA A 19 -13.04 -5.35 8.20
CA ALA A 19 -12.78 -4.44 7.09
C ALA A 19 -11.44 -3.66 7.27
N GLY A 20 -11.10 -3.24 8.49
CA GLY A 20 -9.79 -2.65 8.77
C GLY A 20 -8.64 -3.63 8.55
N CYS A 21 -8.82 -4.90 8.91
CA CYS A 21 -7.84 -5.95 8.64
C CYS A 21 -7.63 -6.16 7.13
N LEU A 22 -8.71 -6.18 6.35
CA LEU A 22 -8.62 -6.27 4.89
C LEU A 22 -7.89 -5.07 4.28
N ALA A 23 -8.06 -3.87 4.84
CA ALA A 23 -7.31 -2.68 4.38
C ALA A 23 -5.79 -2.83 4.60
N VAL A 24 -5.36 -3.39 5.73
CA VAL A 24 -3.95 -3.72 5.99
C VAL A 24 -3.42 -4.70 4.96
N VAL A 25 -4.12 -5.82 4.79
CA VAL A 25 -3.69 -6.91 3.90
C VAL A 25 -3.61 -6.38 2.46
N ALA A 26 -4.62 -5.63 2.01
CA ALA A 26 -4.62 -5.01 0.69
C ALA A 26 -3.45 -4.04 0.52
N GLY A 27 -3.17 -3.18 1.51
CA GLY A 27 -2.04 -2.26 1.45
C GLY A 27 -0.70 -2.97 1.43
N PHE A 28 -0.52 -4.02 2.24
CA PHE A 28 0.71 -4.81 2.26
C PHE A 28 0.96 -5.51 0.93
N VAL A 29 -0.07 -6.19 0.37
CA VAL A 29 0.03 -6.83 -0.95
C VAL A 29 0.36 -5.81 -2.03
N THR A 30 -0.29 -4.64 -2.00
CA THR A 30 -0.02 -3.55 -2.95
C THR A 30 1.43 -3.10 -2.86
N GLY A 31 1.96 -2.88 -1.64
CA GLY A 31 3.35 -2.49 -1.42
C GLY A 31 4.35 -3.53 -1.93
N VAL A 32 4.13 -4.82 -1.62
CA VAL A 32 4.99 -5.91 -2.10
C VAL A 32 5.00 -6.01 -3.62
N VAL A 33 3.82 -5.92 -4.26
CA VAL A 33 3.70 -6.01 -5.72
C VAL A 33 4.34 -4.79 -6.40
N ALA A 34 4.01 -3.58 -5.95
CA ALA A 34 4.55 -2.34 -6.55
C ALA A 34 6.07 -2.30 -6.44
N TRP A 35 6.62 -2.61 -5.26
CA TRP A 35 8.06 -2.69 -5.06
C TRP A 35 8.69 -3.82 -5.89
N GLY A 36 8.12 -5.03 -5.86
CA GLY A 36 8.70 -6.18 -6.54
C GLY A 36 8.77 -6.00 -8.06
N VAL A 37 7.75 -5.40 -8.67
CA VAL A 37 7.72 -5.10 -10.11
C VAL A 37 8.73 -4.01 -10.46
N GLY A 38 8.74 -2.89 -9.72
CA GLY A 38 9.59 -1.76 -10.04
C GLY A 38 11.07 -1.93 -9.65
N ALA A 39 11.38 -2.69 -8.59
CA ALA A 39 12.75 -2.86 -8.11
C ALA A 39 13.52 -3.99 -8.83
N ALA A 40 12.82 -4.91 -9.49
CA ALA A 40 13.44 -6.06 -10.15
C ALA A 40 14.59 -5.70 -11.12
N PRO A 41 14.50 -4.66 -11.97
CA PRO A 41 15.59 -4.31 -12.87
C PRO A 41 16.86 -3.85 -12.14
N GLY A 42 16.74 -3.03 -11.09
CA GLY A 42 17.89 -2.51 -10.34
C GLY A 42 18.54 -3.49 -9.37
N LEU A 43 17.86 -4.60 -9.06
CA LEU A 43 18.40 -5.69 -8.22
C LEU A 43 19.06 -6.80 -9.03
N ARG A 44 18.79 -6.89 -10.35
CA ARG A 44 19.34 -7.92 -11.24
C ARG A 44 20.74 -7.61 -11.80
N GLY A 45 21.26 -6.40 -11.64
CA GLY A 45 22.62 -6.00 -12.05
C GLY A 45 23.73 -6.88 -11.45
N GLY A 46 24.92 -6.91 -12.03
CA GLY A 46 26.08 -7.71 -11.56
C GLY A 46 26.74 -7.19 -10.28
N PHE A 47 27.71 -7.94 -9.76
CA PHE A 47 28.42 -7.69 -8.48
C PHE A 47 29.36 -6.46 -8.48
N GLU A 48 29.59 -5.80 -9.62
CA GLU A 48 30.62 -4.75 -9.79
C GLU A 48 30.07 -3.32 -9.91
N GLY A 49 28.98 -3.02 -9.21
CA GLY A 49 28.47 -1.64 -9.07
C GLY A 49 27.13 -1.35 -9.74
N GLU A 50 26.64 -2.26 -10.57
CA GLU A 50 25.30 -2.17 -11.20
C GLU A 50 24.12 -2.45 -10.25
N ARG A 51 24.33 -2.92 -9.00
CA ARG A 51 23.20 -3.13 -8.07
C ARG A 51 22.94 -1.93 -7.18
N ASP A 52 21.73 -1.40 -7.26
CA ASP A 52 21.28 -0.37 -6.33
C ASP A 52 20.65 -1.00 -5.08
N LEU A 53 21.46 -1.23 -4.05
CA LEU A 53 21.00 -1.77 -2.77
C LEU A 53 20.05 -0.83 -2.02
N SER A 54 20.02 0.47 -2.36
CA SER A 54 19.06 1.39 -1.75
C SER A 54 17.61 1.04 -2.11
N LEU A 55 17.37 0.38 -3.25
CA LEU A 55 16.06 -0.15 -3.62
C LEU A 55 15.59 -1.23 -2.63
N LEU A 56 16.52 -2.00 -2.08
CA LEU A 56 16.21 -3.08 -1.15
C LEU A 56 16.10 -2.57 0.30
N TYR A 57 17.04 -1.75 0.74
CA TYR A 57 17.11 -1.34 2.15
C TYR A 57 16.33 -0.06 2.48
N LEU A 58 16.13 0.82 1.50
CA LEU A 58 15.42 2.08 1.70
C LEU A 58 14.00 2.00 1.13
N ASP A 59 13.89 1.78 -0.19
CA ASP A 59 12.59 1.84 -0.86
C ASP A 59 11.70 0.64 -0.49
N GLY A 60 12.28 -0.56 -0.36
CA GLY A 60 11.55 -1.78 0.02
C GLY A 60 10.76 -1.62 1.31
N PRO A 61 11.40 -1.36 2.47
CA PRO A 61 10.69 -1.17 3.73
C PRO A 61 9.69 -0.02 3.67
N VAL A 62 10.05 1.11 3.05
CA VAL A 62 9.17 2.27 2.96
C VAL A 62 7.90 1.94 2.17
N ILE A 63 8.00 1.25 1.03
CA ILE A 63 6.84 0.91 0.19
C ILE A 63 6.01 -0.22 0.82
N ILE A 64 6.67 -1.27 1.33
CA ILE A 64 6.01 -2.46 1.91
C ILE A 64 5.24 -2.11 3.19
N PHE A 65 5.80 -1.25 4.06
CA PHE A 65 5.16 -0.86 5.31
C PHE A 65 4.36 0.45 5.21
N GLY A 66 4.74 1.36 4.31
CA GLY A 66 4.04 2.62 4.10
C GLY A 66 2.64 2.42 3.50
N ALA A 67 2.49 1.54 2.51
CA ALA A 67 1.19 1.25 1.90
C ALA A 67 0.12 0.72 2.89
N PRO A 68 0.38 -0.31 3.73
CA PRO A 68 -0.59 -0.75 4.73
C PRO A 68 -0.84 0.28 5.83
N ALA A 69 0.19 1.04 6.25
CA ALA A 69 0.02 2.12 7.22
C ALA A 69 -0.90 3.23 6.69
N LEU A 70 -0.73 3.64 5.43
CA LEU A 70 -1.61 4.59 4.76
C LEU A 70 -3.04 4.05 4.60
N ALA A 71 -3.19 2.79 4.17
CA ALA A 71 -4.51 2.17 4.04
C ALA A 71 -5.28 2.16 5.38
N LEU A 72 -4.61 1.79 6.47
CA LEU A 72 -5.18 1.86 7.81
C LEU A 72 -5.50 3.29 8.24
N GLY A 73 -4.57 4.21 8.02
CA GLY A 73 -4.76 5.62 8.38
C GLY A 73 -5.98 6.22 7.69
N VAL A 74 -6.13 5.95 6.39
CA VAL A 74 -7.28 6.40 5.60
C VAL A 74 -8.57 5.72 6.07
N TRP A 75 -8.55 4.41 6.32
CA TRP A 75 -9.71 3.70 6.86
C TRP A 75 -10.17 4.28 8.20
N ALA A 76 -9.24 4.47 9.15
CA ALA A 76 -9.52 5.03 10.46
C ALA A 76 -9.97 6.50 10.39
N LEU A 77 -9.40 7.28 9.48
CA LEU A 77 -9.78 8.68 9.26
C LEU A 77 -11.19 8.78 8.67
N VAL A 78 -11.48 8.04 7.60
CA VAL A 78 -12.77 8.13 6.89
C VAL A 78 -13.90 7.47 7.67
N GLY A 79 -13.67 6.28 8.23
CA GLY A 79 -14.69 5.57 9.03
C GLY A 79 -14.84 6.13 10.45
N GLY A 80 -13.74 6.53 11.09
CA GLY A 80 -13.73 6.99 12.48
C GLY A 80 -13.98 8.49 12.63
N VAL A 81 -13.12 9.31 12.01
CA VAL A 81 -13.13 10.78 12.21
C VAL A 81 -14.23 11.43 11.38
N LEU A 82 -14.33 11.08 10.10
CA LEU A 82 -15.34 11.63 9.19
C LEU A 82 -16.71 10.95 9.35
N ARG A 83 -16.79 9.84 10.11
CA ARG A 83 -18.00 9.01 10.30
C ARG A 83 -18.71 8.68 8.98
N ALA A 84 -17.94 8.54 7.90
CA ALA A 84 -18.48 8.18 6.60
C ALA A 84 -18.90 6.71 6.61
N ARG A 85 -19.78 6.33 5.66
CA ARG A 85 -20.15 4.92 5.49
C ARG A 85 -18.93 4.07 5.13
N ASP A 86 -18.89 2.83 5.59
CA ASP A 86 -17.80 1.87 5.34
C ASP A 86 -17.45 1.73 3.86
N ARG A 87 -18.46 1.83 2.98
CA ARG A 87 -18.26 1.81 1.52
C ARG A 87 -17.41 2.99 1.03
N MET A 88 -17.62 4.18 1.59
CA MET A 88 -16.81 5.37 1.27
C MET A 88 -15.39 5.21 1.80
N ALA A 89 -15.21 4.66 3.01
CA ALA A 89 -13.89 4.34 3.54
C ALA A 89 -13.15 3.32 2.66
N ALA A 90 -13.85 2.28 2.19
CA ALA A 90 -13.28 1.28 1.29
C ALA A 90 -12.85 1.90 -0.05
N VAL A 91 -13.72 2.73 -0.66
CA VAL A 91 -13.39 3.45 -1.89
C VAL A 91 -12.19 4.38 -1.69
N ALA A 92 -12.13 5.11 -0.58
CA ALA A 92 -11.00 5.98 -0.27
C ALA A 92 -9.69 5.20 -0.13
N VAL A 93 -9.72 4.06 0.56
CA VAL A 93 -8.56 3.16 0.67
C VAL A 93 -8.11 2.68 -0.71
N LEU A 94 -9.05 2.22 -1.56
CA LEU A 94 -8.71 1.75 -2.90
C LEU A 94 -8.09 2.86 -3.78
N LEU A 95 -8.65 4.07 -3.72
CA LEU A 95 -8.09 5.22 -4.45
C LEU A 95 -6.68 5.58 -3.97
N VAL A 96 -6.46 5.57 -2.65
CA VAL A 96 -5.13 5.83 -2.09
C VAL A 96 -4.15 4.73 -2.47
N LEU A 97 -4.54 3.46 -2.41
CA LEU A 97 -3.67 2.35 -2.83
C LEU A 97 -3.34 2.39 -4.32
N ALA A 98 -4.31 2.74 -5.17
CA ALA A 98 -4.06 2.94 -6.61
C ALA A 98 -3.07 4.10 -6.85
N ALA A 99 -3.26 5.23 -6.14
CA ALA A 99 -2.35 6.37 -6.24
C ALA A 99 -0.94 6.04 -5.72
N VAL A 100 -0.83 5.30 -4.62
CA VAL A 100 0.46 4.83 -4.07
C VAL A 100 1.14 3.88 -5.05
N ALA A 101 0.42 2.90 -5.61
CA ALA A 101 0.97 1.97 -6.59
C ALA A 101 1.48 2.71 -7.83
N TRP A 102 0.70 3.67 -8.34
CA TRP A 102 1.10 4.52 -9.46
C TRP A 102 2.35 5.34 -9.14
N GLY A 103 2.34 6.08 -8.04
CA GLY A 103 3.48 6.90 -7.63
C GLY A 103 4.75 6.10 -7.35
N CYS A 104 4.63 4.90 -6.77
CA CYS A 104 5.75 3.97 -6.61
C CYS A 104 6.27 3.48 -7.96
N GLY A 105 5.38 3.19 -8.91
CA GLY A 105 5.75 2.80 -10.27
C GLY A 105 6.59 3.87 -10.96
N GLU A 106 6.09 5.11 -11.00
CA GLU A 106 6.80 6.26 -11.58
C GLU A 106 8.15 6.52 -10.89
N TRP A 107 8.18 6.49 -9.55
CA TRP A 107 9.41 6.67 -8.77
C TRP A 107 10.46 5.59 -9.08
N LEU A 108 10.04 4.33 -9.09
CA LEU A 108 10.94 3.20 -9.35
C LEU A 108 11.37 3.17 -10.82
N GLU A 109 10.52 3.58 -11.77
CA GLU A 109 10.90 3.70 -13.17
C GLU A 109 11.97 4.77 -13.37
N MET A 110 11.84 5.94 -12.74
CA MET A 110 12.89 6.97 -12.75
C MET A 110 14.21 6.45 -12.18
N ARG A 111 14.16 5.68 -11.08
CA ARG A 111 15.35 5.12 -10.42
C ARG A 111 15.99 3.98 -11.19
N THR A 112 15.18 3.13 -11.82
CA THR A 112 15.64 1.90 -12.48
C THR A 112 15.81 2.03 -13.99
N GLY A 113 15.36 3.13 -14.59
CA GLY A 113 15.50 3.41 -16.03
C GLY A 113 16.94 3.38 -16.54
N ARG A 114 17.93 3.61 -15.66
CA ARG A 114 19.37 3.47 -15.96
C ARG A 114 19.84 2.03 -16.16
N PHE A 115 19.07 1.04 -15.68
CA PHE A 115 19.40 -0.38 -15.78
C PHE A 115 18.67 -1.07 -16.93
N THR A 116 17.63 -0.44 -17.47
CA THR A 116 16.84 -0.95 -18.60
C THR A 116 17.29 -0.35 -19.94
N ARG A 117 17.78 0.89 -19.96
CA ARG A 117 18.57 1.41 -21.07
C ARG A 117 19.98 0.86 -20.91
N GLY A 118 20.30 -0.18 -21.67
CA GLY A 118 21.66 -0.69 -21.79
C GLY A 118 22.53 0.35 -22.48
N ASP A 119 22.99 1.35 -21.72
CA ASP A 119 23.99 2.28 -22.18
C ASP A 119 25.34 1.55 -22.10
N SER A 120 25.62 0.75 -23.14
CA SER A 120 26.92 0.15 -23.38
C SER A 120 27.93 1.27 -23.62
N TRP A 121 28.71 1.58 -22.59
CA TRP A 121 29.99 2.28 -22.72
C TRP A 121 31.11 1.26 -22.94
#